data_AF-A0A2W7AN11-F1
#
_entry.id   AF-A0A2W7AN11-F1
#
_cell.length_a   1.000
_cell.length_b   1.000
_cell.length_c   1.000
_cell.angle_alpha   90.00
_cell.angle_beta   90.00
_cell.angle_gamma   90.00
#
_symmetry.space_group_name_H-M   'P 1'
#
loop_
_entity.id
_entity.type
_entity.pdbx_description
1 polymer ?
#
loop_
_entity_poly.entity_id
_entity_poly.type
_entity_poly.pdbx_seq_one_letter_code
_entity_poly.pdbx_strand_id
1 'polypeptide(L)'
;MGLPASGKSTWAKAKVDKSPNGIKRVNKDELRAMLDNSYFSKGNEKFVLNIQDQIIKAALEEGKHVIVDNTHLAPKHEARIRELIKGLAVLEIVDFRHVDLETCIKRDLQRFNSVGEKVIRDMYNQFIAPPRSPKPVHKPDLPDAIICDLDGTLALIGDRSPYDGASCEKDFVNEPVRSILQTSGKAIVFVSGREDKSRPQTLAWLEKHGICFDALHMRKSGDMRKDSIIKREIYDEFILDKFNVAFVLDDRDQVVKVWRDLGLTCLQVDYGDF
;
A
#
# COMPACT_ATOMS: atom_id res chain seq x y z
N MET A 1 2.26 8.80 -17.92
CA MET A 1 1.86 7.68 -17.03
C MET A 1 1.67 8.18 -15.61
N GLY A 2 0.84 7.53 -14.80
CA GLY A 2 0.59 7.88 -13.39
C GLY A 2 -0.80 7.49 -12.89
N LEU A 3 -1.01 7.48 -11.57
CA LEU A 3 -2.28 7.13 -10.92
C LEU A 3 -3.45 8.02 -11.38
N PRO A 4 -4.72 7.55 -11.29
CA PRO A 4 -5.87 8.44 -11.37
C PRO A 4 -5.69 9.70 -10.50
N ALA A 5 -6.21 10.84 -10.96
CA ALA A 5 -6.07 12.15 -10.32
C ALA A 5 -4.62 12.68 -10.11
N SER A 6 -3.59 12.07 -10.71
CA SER A 6 -2.20 12.55 -10.63
C SER A 6 -1.89 13.83 -11.45
N GLY A 7 -2.88 14.45 -12.11
CA GLY A 7 -2.70 15.68 -12.88
C GLY A 7 -2.39 15.50 -14.38
N LYS A 8 -2.34 14.26 -14.89
CA LYS A 8 -2.07 13.96 -16.32
C LYS A 8 -2.95 14.75 -17.28
N SER A 9 -4.27 14.72 -17.09
CA SER A 9 -5.22 15.37 -17.99
C SER A 9 -5.13 16.90 -17.94
N THR A 10 -4.81 17.48 -16.78
CA THR A 10 -4.55 18.92 -16.64
C THR A 10 -3.34 19.33 -17.46
N TRP A 11 -2.24 18.59 -17.34
CA TRP A 11 -1.03 18.83 -18.14
C TRP A 11 -1.29 18.66 -19.64
N ALA A 12 -2.01 17.61 -20.03
CA ALA A 12 -2.31 17.32 -21.43
C ALA A 12 -3.16 18.41 -22.08
N LYS A 13 -4.20 18.88 -21.39
CA LYS A 13 -5.06 19.99 -21.86
C LYS A 13 -4.25 21.28 -22.03
N ALA A 14 -3.44 21.65 -21.03
CA ALA A 14 -2.58 22.83 -21.11
C ALA A 14 -1.56 22.78 -22.27
N LYS A 15 -1.11 21.59 -22.69
CA LYS A 15 -0.26 21.44 -23.89
C LYS A 15 -1.03 21.66 -25.18
N VAL A 16 -2.25 21.12 -25.28
CA VAL A 16 -3.13 21.34 -26.44
C VAL A 16 -3.47 22.81 -26.59
N ASP A 17 -3.82 23.50 -25.50
CA ASP A 17 -4.19 24.92 -25.51
C ASP A 17 -3.05 25.82 -26.01
N LYS A 18 -1.79 25.44 -25.77
CA LYS A 18 -0.59 26.16 -26.23
C LYS A 18 -0.23 25.90 -27.70
N SER A 19 -0.77 24.85 -28.31
CA SER A 19 -0.49 24.47 -29.69
C SER A 19 -1.78 24.05 -30.40
N PRO A 20 -2.74 24.98 -30.54
CA PRO A 20 -4.02 24.70 -31.17
C PRO A 20 -3.79 24.16 -32.59
N ASN A 21 -4.51 23.10 -32.96
CA ASN A 21 -4.35 22.35 -34.21
C ASN A 21 -3.02 21.60 -34.41
N GLY A 22 -2.01 21.78 -33.56
CA GLY A 22 -0.74 21.05 -33.63
C GLY A 22 -0.73 19.76 -32.80
N ILE A 23 -1.50 19.72 -31.71
CA ILE A 23 -1.57 18.57 -30.79
C ILE A 23 -3.00 18.06 -30.68
N LYS A 24 -3.19 16.74 -30.75
CA LYS A 24 -4.45 16.05 -30.48
C LYS A 24 -4.34 15.26 -29.17
N ARG A 25 -5.35 15.36 -28.30
CA ARG A 25 -5.43 14.59 -27.05
C ARG A 25 -6.41 13.43 -27.22
N VAL A 26 -6.02 12.24 -26.79
CA VAL A 26 -6.83 11.02 -26.87
C VAL A 26 -6.91 10.36 -25.49
N ASN A 27 -8.12 10.25 -24.94
CA ASN A 27 -8.36 9.73 -23.60
C ASN A 27 -9.43 8.62 -23.62
N LYS A 28 -9.15 7.47 -23.01
CA LYS A 28 -10.12 6.36 -23.00
C LYS A 28 -11.35 6.63 -22.14
N ASP A 29 -11.23 7.38 -21.04
CA ASP A 29 -12.37 7.69 -20.19
C ASP A 29 -13.35 8.62 -20.92
N GLU A 30 -12.83 9.58 -21.69
CA GLU A 30 -13.65 10.45 -22.55
C GLU A 30 -14.24 9.72 -23.76
N LEU A 31 -13.47 8.80 -24.37
CA LEU A 31 -14.02 7.93 -25.42
C LEU A 31 -15.14 7.03 -24.89
N ARG A 32 -15.00 6.47 -23.68
CA ARG A 32 -16.09 5.71 -23.03
C ARG A 32 -17.30 6.58 -22.71
N ALA A 33 -17.07 7.81 -22.23
CA ALA A 33 -18.15 8.75 -22.00
C ALA A 33 -18.92 9.05 -23.29
N MET A 34 -18.20 9.26 -24.40
CA MET A 34 -18.79 9.54 -25.71
C MET A 34 -19.52 8.34 -26.33
N LEU A 35 -18.90 7.16 -26.31
CA LEU A 35 -19.38 6.00 -27.07
C LEU A 35 -20.41 5.17 -26.30
N ASP A 36 -20.29 5.12 -24.97
CA ASP A 36 -21.02 4.16 -24.13
C ASP A 36 -21.62 4.81 -22.86
N ASN A 37 -21.70 6.15 -22.80
CA ASN A 37 -22.12 6.89 -21.61
C ASN A 37 -21.37 6.44 -20.33
N SER A 38 -20.05 6.21 -20.47
CA SER A 38 -19.15 5.71 -19.41
C SER A 38 -19.40 4.27 -18.96
N TYR A 39 -20.30 3.52 -19.61
CA TYR A 39 -20.56 2.13 -19.28
C TYR A 39 -19.40 1.21 -19.68
N PHE A 40 -18.89 0.47 -18.69
CA PHE A 40 -17.77 -0.44 -18.89
C PHE A 40 -18.25 -1.87 -19.21
N SER A 41 -17.78 -2.43 -20.32
CA SER A 41 -17.92 -3.85 -20.66
C SER A 41 -16.66 -4.35 -21.40
N LYS A 42 -16.41 -5.66 -21.43
CA LYS A 42 -15.28 -6.24 -22.19
C LYS A 42 -15.37 -5.93 -23.69
N GLY A 43 -16.59 -5.95 -24.25
CA GLY A 43 -16.83 -5.62 -25.65
C GLY A 43 -16.55 -4.14 -25.93
N ASN A 44 -17.07 -3.25 -25.08
CA ASN A 44 -16.90 -1.80 -25.19
C ASN A 44 -15.42 -1.43 -25.09
N GLU A 45 -14.66 -2.00 -24.14
CA GLU A 45 -13.23 -1.69 -24.00
C GLU A 45 -12.42 -2.07 -25.24
N LYS A 46 -12.73 -3.19 -25.91
CA LYS A 46 -12.07 -3.58 -27.16
C LYS A 46 -12.36 -2.56 -28.27
N PHE A 47 -13.60 -2.10 -28.37
CA PHE A 47 -14.00 -1.10 -29.36
C PHE A 47 -13.36 0.27 -29.08
N VAL A 48 -13.40 0.74 -27.83
CA VAL A 48 -12.73 1.98 -27.38
C VAL A 48 -11.25 1.97 -27.69
N LEU A 49 -10.56 0.84 -27.48
CA LEU A 49 -9.15 0.69 -27.83
C LEU A 49 -8.92 0.80 -29.35
N ASN A 50 -9.76 0.17 -30.17
CA ASN A 50 -9.69 0.31 -31.62
C ASN A 50 -9.89 1.77 -32.05
N ILE A 51 -10.91 2.46 -31.53
CA ILE A 51 -11.15 3.87 -31.84
C ILE A 51 -9.99 4.75 -31.41
N GLN A 52 -9.43 4.54 -30.21
CA GLN A 52 -8.22 5.24 -29.79
C GLN A 52 -7.08 5.06 -30.80
N ASP A 53 -6.85 3.83 -31.27
CA ASP A 53 -5.76 3.53 -32.20
C ASP A 53 -5.96 4.21 -33.55
N GLN A 54 -7.19 4.25 -34.07
CA GLN A 54 -7.52 4.95 -35.31
C GLN A 54 -7.30 6.47 -35.18
N ILE A 55 -7.72 7.07 -34.07
CA ILE A 55 -7.52 8.51 -33.82
C ILE A 55 -6.02 8.83 -33.75
N ILE A 56 -5.22 7.99 -33.07
CA ILE A 56 -3.77 8.17 -32.98
C ILE A 56 -3.14 8.13 -34.38
N LYS A 57 -3.45 7.12 -35.19
CA LYS A 57 -2.89 6.98 -36.54
C LYS A 57 -3.24 8.15 -37.45
N ALA A 58 -4.53 8.48 -37.55
CA ALA A 58 -5.00 9.57 -38.41
C ALA A 58 -4.33 10.91 -38.04
N ALA A 59 -4.20 11.22 -36.75
CA ALA A 59 -3.53 12.45 -36.32
C ALA A 59 -2.04 12.47 -36.69
N LEU A 60 -1.34 11.34 -36.53
CA LEU A 60 0.09 11.23 -36.88
C LEU A 60 0.32 11.33 -38.39
N GLU A 61 -0.54 10.69 -39.20
CA GLU A 61 -0.48 10.74 -40.67
C GLU A 61 -0.73 12.16 -41.21
N GLU A 62 -1.53 12.97 -40.52
CA GLU A 62 -1.71 14.41 -40.80
C GLU A 62 -0.58 15.30 -40.25
N GLY A 63 0.52 14.71 -39.74
CA GLY A 63 1.66 15.44 -39.20
C GLY A 63 1.38 16.13 -37.86
N LYS A 64 0.36 15.70 -37.11
CA LYS A 64 0.05 16.24 -35.77
C LYS A 64 0.80 15.46 -34.69
N HIS A 65 1.01 16.10 -33.55
CA HIS A 65 1.45 15.40 -32.34
C HIS A 65 0.24 14.84 -31.58
N VAL A 66 0.44 13.74 -30.85
CA VAL A 66 -0.63 13.08 -30.10
C VAL A 66 -0.23 12.90 -28.63
N ILE A 67 -1.12 13.28 -27.72
CA ILE A 67 -0.99 13.01 -26.28
C ILE A 67 -2.05 11.98 -25.88
N VAL A 68 -1.60 10.84 -25.33
CA VAL A 68 -2.47 9.82 -24.76
C VAL A 68 -2.36 9.87 -23.23
N ASP A 69 -3.37 10.44 -22.56
CA ASP A 69 -3.31 10.75 -21.12
C ASP A 69 -4.03 9.72 -20.22
N ASN A 70 -4.05 8.45 -20.63
CA ASN A 70 -4.49 7.35 -19.75
C ASN A 70 -3.48 7.11 -18.61
N THR A 71 -3.76 6.18 -17.71
CA THR A 71 -2.85 5.83 -16.60
C THR A 71 -1.52 5.24 -17.08
N HIS A 72 -1.55 4.33 -18.05
CA HIS A 72 -0.37 3.69 -18.66
C HIS A 72 0.62 3.10 -17.63
N LEU A 73 0.12 2.52 -16.53
CA LEU A 73 0.98 1.91 -15.50
C LEU A 73 1.42 0.48 -15.82
N ALA A 74 0.58 -0.31 -16.52
CA ALA A 74 0.95 -1.65 -16.92
C ALA A 74 1.86 -1.63 -18.17
N PRO A 75 3.01 -2.35 -18.19
CA PRO A 75 3.97 -2.34 -19.30
C PRO A 75 3.37 -2.69 -20.67
N LYS A 76 2.36 -3.56 -20.69
CA LYS A 76 1.63 -3.94 -21.92
C LYS A 76 1.05 -2.75 -22.68
N HIS A 77 0.68 -1.67 -21.98
CA HIS A 77 0.08 -0.49 -22.62
C HIS A 77 1.13 0.33 -23.36
N GLU A 78 2.33 0.47 -22.81
CA GLU A 78 3.45 1.14 -23.48
C GLU A 78 3.88 0.33 -24.72
N ALA A 79 4.09 -0.99 -24.56
CA ALA A 79 4.47 -1.87 -25.66
C ALA A 79 3.48 -1.78 -26.84
N ARG A 80 2.17 -1.74 -26.54
CA ARG A 80 1.12 -1.58 -27.54
C ARG A 80 1.22 -0.25 -28.30
N ILE A 81 1.40 0.87 -27.59
CA ILE A 81 1.52 2.20 -28.23
C ILE A 81 2.81 2.27 -29.05
N ARG A 82 3.91 1.70 -28.55
CA ARG A 82 5.19 1.64 -29.27
C ARG A 82 5.06 0.92 -30.61
N GLU A 83 4.34 -0.20 -30.64
CA GLU A 83 4.07 -0.91 -31.90
C GLU A 83 3.12 -0.12 -32.80
N LEU A 84 2.09 0.52 -32.23
CA LEU A 84 1.09 1.31 -32.98
C LEU A 84 1.73 2.46 -33.77
N ILE A 85 2.73 3.14 -33.19
CA ILE A 85 3.35 4.33 -33.78
C ILE A 85 4.64 4.02 -34.56
N LYS A 86 4.99 2.73 -34.71
CA LYS A 86 6.24 2.31 -35.34
C LYS A 86 6.38 2.88 -36.75
N GLY A 87 7.44 3.65 -36.97
CA GLY A 87 7.68 4.34 -38.24
C GLY A 87 6.88 5.63 -38.46
N LEU A 88 5.98 5.99 -37.54
CA LEU A 88 5.14 7.20 -37.61
C LEU A 88 5.62 8.29 -36.65
N ALA A 89 6.05 7.92 -35.43
CA ALA A 89 6.45 8.89 -34.41
C ALA A 89 7.43 8.32 -33.38
N VAL A 90 8.03 9.22 -32.60
CA VAL A 90 8.82 8.90 -31.41
C VAL A 90 7.92 8.93 -30.17
N LEU A 91 8.06 7.93 -29.29
CA LEU A 91 7.32 7.85 -28.03
C LEU A 91 8.05 8.64 -26.94
N GLU A 92 7.39 9.64 -26.35
CA GLU A 92 7.83 10.33 -25.13
C GLU A 92 6.94 9.93 -23.95
N ILE A 93 7.55 9.62 -22.80
CA ILE A 93 6.84 9.27 -21.57
C ILE A 93 6.96 10.41 -20.56
N VAL A 94 5.81 11.01 -20.22
CA VAL A 94 5.73 11.99 -19.14
C VAL A 94 5.27 11.30 -17.85
N ASP A 95 6.10 11.37 -16.81
CA ASP A 95 5.93 10.60 -15.58
C ASP A 95 5.31 11.42 -14.43
N PHE A 96 4.15 10.98 -13.96
CA PHE A 96 3.42 11.53 -12.81
C PHE A 96 3.41 10.60 -11.59
N ARG A 97 4.24 9.55 -11.57
CA ARG A 97 4.37 8.65 -10.41
C ARG A 97 4.99 9.32 -9.18
N HIS A 98 5.59 10.49 -9.36
CA HIS A 98 6.10 11.33 -8.26
C HIS A 98 4.98 11.96 -7.40
N VAL A 99 3.73 11.96 -7.87
CA VAL A 99 2.59 12.49 -7.11
C VAL A 99 2.20 11.49 -6.04
N ASP A 100 2.16 11.96 -4.80
CA ASP A 100 1.82 11.17 -3.62
C ASP A 100 0.46 10.45 -3.72
N LEU A 101 0.39 9.23 -3.18
CA LEU A 101 -0.80 8.37 -3.21
C LEU A 101 -1.99 9.04 -2.54
N GLU A 102 -1.81 9.58 -1.34
CA GLU A 102 -2.89 10.21 -0.57
C GLU A 102 -3.36 11.49 -1.26
N THR A 103 -2.45 12.23 -1.89
CA THR A 103 -2.79 13.36 -2.76
C THR A 103 -3.66 12.94 -3.95
N CYS A 104 -3.34 11.83 -4.60
CA CYS A 104 -4.16 11.26 -5.66
C CYS A 104 -5.56 10.87 -5.16
N ILE A 105 -5.65 10.17 -4.03
CA ILE A 105 -6.93 9.74 -3.44
C ILE A 105 -7.79 10.96 -3.09
N LYS A 106 -7.22 11.94 -2.37
CA LYS A 106 -7.93 13.18 -1.98
C LYS A 106 -8.47 13.94 -3.18
N ARG A 107 -7.68 14.05 -4.26
CA ARG A 107 -8.12 14.69 -5.50
C ARG A 107 -9.19 13.89 -6.21
N ASP A 108 -9.10 12.55 -6.21
CA ASP A 108 -10.06 11.70 -6.89
C ASP A 108 -11.46 11.73 -6.25
N LEU A 109 -11.52 11.82 -4.92
CA LEU A 109 -12.77 11.96 -4.16
C LEU A 109 -13.54 13.26 -4.50
N GLN A 110 -12.85 14.28 -5.03
CA GLN A 110 -13.46 15.55 -5.43
C GLN A 110 -13.92 15.56 -6.89
N ARG A 111 -13.64 14.50 -7.67
CA ARG A 111 -14.01 14.43 -9.09
C ARG A 111 -15.45 13.92 -9.23
N PHE A 112 -16.18 14.50 -10.18
CA PHE A 112 -17.52 14.03 -10.56
C PHE A 112 -17.51 12.53 -10.95
N ASN A 113 -16.49 12.11 -11.71
CA ASN A 113 -16.26 10.71 -12.06
C ASN A 113 -15.07 10.16 -11.24
N SER A 114 -15.26 10.01 -9.93
CA SER A 114 -14.31 9.36 -9.03
C SER A 114 -14.15 7.87 -9.41
N VAL A 115 -12.90 7.37 -9.41
CA VAL A 115 -12.64 5.94 -9.61
C VAL A 115 -12.68 5.16 -8.28
N GLY A 116 -12.56 5.86 -7.16
CA GLY A 116 -12.60 5.31 -5.82
C GLY A 116 -11.22 4.97 -5.26
N GLU A 117 -11.06 5.15 -3.95
CA GLU A 117 -9.82 4.96 -3.22
C GLU A 117 -9.22 3.56 -3.43
N LYS A 118 -10.04 2.51 -3.30
CA LYS A 118 -9.60 1.12 -3.46
C LYS A 118 -8.89 0.89 -4.80
N VAL A 119 -9.46 1.42 -5.88
CA VAL A 119 -8.88 1.28 -7.23
C VAL A 119 -7.51 1.96 -7.31
N ILE A 120 -7.37 3.15 -6.72
CA ILE A 120 -6.09 3.87 -6.72
C ILE A 120 -5.04 3.14 -5.89
N ARG A 121 -5.40 2.64 -4.69
CA ARG A 121 -4.51 1.84 -3.84
C ARG A 121 -4.06 0.56 -4.54
N ASP A 122 -4.99 -0.16 -5.17
CA ASP A 122 -4.70 -1.38 -5.94
C ASP A 122 -3.71 -1.08 -7.07
N MET A 123 -3.93 0.00 -7.84
CA MET A 123 -2.99 0.42 -8.89
C MET A 123 -1.62 0.84 -8.36
N TYR A 124 -1.58 1.54 -7.23
CA TYR A 124 -0.32 1.93 -6.58
C TYR A 124 0.47 0.70 -6.15
N ASN A 125 -0.16 -0.20 -5.39
CA ASN A 125 0.46 -1.41 -4.89
C ASN A 125 0.96 -2.32 -6.02
N GLN A 126 0.24 -2.36 -7.15
CA GLN A 126 0.62 -3.20 -8.28
C GLN A 126 1.77 -2.64 -9.11
N PHE A 127 1.86 -1.32 -9.28
CA PHE A 127 2.73 -0.72 -10.32
C PHE A 127 3.72 0.34 -9.83
N ILE A 128 3.55 0.88 -8.62
CA ILE A 128 4.31 2.04 -8.13
C ILE A 128 4.99 1.75 -6.80
N ALA A 129 4.29 1.06 -5.89
CA ALA A 129 4.83 0.73 -4.59
C ALA A 129 6.20 0.06 -4.76
N PRO A 130 7.18 0.43 -3.91
CA PRO A 130 8.49 -0.21 -3.97
C PRO A 130 8.31 -1.73 -3.84
N PRO A 131 9.13 -2.52 -4.56
CA PRO A 131 9.07 -3.97 -4.41
C PRO A 131 9.26 -4.32 -2.93
N ARG A 132 8.50 -5.32 -2.46
CA ARG A 132 8.71 -5.85 -1.11
C ARG A 132 10.17 -6.25 -0.96
N SER A 133 10.74 -5.94 0.19
CA SER A 133 12.09 -6.39 0.52
C SER A 133 12.14 -7.92 0.37
N PRO A 134 13.26 -8.48 -0.11
CA PRO A 134 13.41 -9.92 -0.12
C PRO A 134 13.26 -10.44 1.32
N LYS A 135 12.78 -11.68 1.47
CA LYS A 135 12.73 -12.32 2.78
C LYS A 135 14.13 -12.29 3.40
N PRO A 136 14.29 -11.87 4.67
CA PRO A 136 15.58 -11.89 5.35
C PRO A 136 16.24 -13.26 5.27
N VAL A 137 17.56 -13.28 5.03
CA VAL A 137 18.34 -14.52 4.94
C VAL A 137 18.36 -15.19 6.31
N HIS A 138 18.00 -16.47 6.35
CA HIS A 138 18.07 -17.27 7.57
C HIS A 138 19.53 -17.44 8.02
N LYS A 139 19.80 -17.18 9.30
CA LYS A 139 21.13 -17.26 9.92
C LYS A 139 21.15 -18.41 10.94
N PRO A 140 21.87 -19.52 10.70
CA PRO A 140 21.82 -20.71 11.56
C PRO A 140 22.12 -20.48 13.05
N ASP A 141 22.92 -19.46 13.36
CA ASP A 141 23.34 -19.16 14.73
C ASP A 141 22.34 -18.30 15.52
N LEU A 142 21.24 -17.86 14.90
CA LEU A 142 20.22 -17.03 15.54
C LEU A 142 18.99 -17.88 15.93
N PRO A 143 18.34 -17.58 17.06
CA PRO A 143 17.11 -18.25 17.45
C PRO A 143 15.96 -17.91 16.50
N ASP A 144 15.12 -18.91 16.20
CA ASP A 144 13.83 -18.69 15.53
C ASP A 144 12.88 -17.92 16.46
N ALA A 145 12.19 -16.92 15.92
CA ALA A 145 11.27 -16.08 16.68
C ALA A 145 9.93 -15.84 15.99
N ILE A 146 8.91 -15.56 16.81
CA ILE A 146 7.64 -14.97 16.40
C ILE A 146 7.61 -13.54 16.93
N ILE A 147 7.33 -12.59 16.04
CA ILE A 147 6.97 -11.24 16.45
C ILE A 147 5.46 -11.24 16.72
N CYS A 148 5.03 -10.69 17.85
CA CYS A 148 3.61 -10.56 18.16
C CYS A 148 3.30 -9.15 18.66
N ASP A 149 2.26 -8.53 18.13
CA ASP A 149 1.68 -7.34 18.73
C ASP A 149 0.87 -7.68 19.99
N LEU A 150 0.62 -6.66 20.82
CA LEU A 150 -0.23 -6.75 21.99
C LEU A 150 -1.66 -6.30 21.66
N ASP A 151 -1.87 -5.00 21.53
CA ASP A 151 -3.20 -4.39 21.41
C ASP A 151 -3.91 -4.82 20.14
N GLY A 152 -5.12 -5.40 20.26
CA GLY A 152 -5.87 -5.92 19.10
C GLY A 152 -5.38 -7.27 18.58
N THR A 153 -4.19 -7.72 19.02
CA THR A 153 -3.60 -9.00 18.62
C THR A 153 -3.64 -10.02 19.76
N LEU A 154 -2.76 -9.93 20.75
CA LEU A 154 -2.76 -10.82 21.93
C LEU A 154 -3.71 -10.32 23.03
N ALA A 155 -3.80 -9.00 23.19
CA ALA A 155 -4.65 -8.33 24.17
C ALA A 155 -5.87 -7.73 23.46
N LEU A 156 -7.04 -8.30 23.72
CA LEU A 156 -8.32 -7.78 23.25
C LEU A 156 -8.71 -6.61 24.15
N ILE A 157 -8.72 -5.41 23.57
CA ILE A 157 -9.02 -4.18 24.28
C ILE A 157 -10.51 -4.17 24.68
N GLY A 158 -10.79 -4.04 25.97
CA GLY A 158 -12.13 -3.86 26.50
C GLY A 158 -12.58 -2.40 26.48
N ASP A 159 -13.09 -1.91 27.62
CA ASP A 159 -13.68 -0.55 27.74
C ASP A 159 -12.65 0.59 27.82
N ARG A 160 -11.41 0.40 27.34
CA ARG A 160 -10.37 1.44 27.38
C ARG A 160 -10.06 1.99 26.00
N SER A 161 -9.53 3.22 25.98
CA SER A 161 -8.95 3.76 24.75
C SER A 161 -7.71 2.95 24.34
N PRO A 162 -7.49 2.69 23.05
CA PRO A 162 -6.23 2.10 22.57
C PRO A 162 -4.99 2.90 22.97
N TYR A 163 -5.13 4.22 23.17
CA TYR A 163 -4.04 5.09 23.61
C TYR A 163 -3.82 5.06 25.14
N ASP A 164 -4.74 4.48 25.91
CA ASP A 164 -4.60 4.33 27.36
C ASP A 164 -3.93 2.98 27.69
N GLY A 165 -2.59 2.94 27.61
CA GLY A 165 -1.82 1.77 28.04
C GLY A 165 -1.80 1.56 29.57
N ALA A 166 -2.18 2.57 30.37
CA ALA A 166 -2.13 2.47 31.83
C ALA A 166 -3.24 1.56 32.40
N SER A 167 -4.34 1.40 31.66
CA SER A 167 -5.47 0.54 32.05
C SER A 167 -5.42 -0.87 31.45
N CYS A 168 -4.32 -1.28 30.81
CA CYS A 168 -4.24 -2.53 30.05
C CYS A 168 -4.36 -3.82 30.88
N GLU A 169 -4.20 -3.77 32.20
CA GLU A 169 -4.38 -4.93 33.10
C GLU A 169 -5.79 -5.54 33.08
N LYS A 170 -6.75 -4.79 32.52
CA LYS A 170 -8.16 -5.16 32.36
C LYS A 170 -8.46 -5.82 31.01
N ASP A 171 -7.51 -5.87 30.08
CA ASP A 171 -7.72 -6.46 28.77
C ASP A 171 -7.96 -7.97 28.85
N PHE A 172 -8.66 -8.51 27.86
CA PHE A 172 -8.87 -9.95 27.72
C PHE A 172 -7.77 -10.58 26.87
N VAL A 173 -7.48 -11.86 27.10
CA VAL A 173 -6.51 -12.60 26.28
C VAL A 173 -7.19 -13.12 25.01
N ASN A 174 -6.55 -12.92 23.86
CA ASN A 174 -6.92 -13.58 22.62
C ASN A 174 -6.41 -15.04 22.64
N GLU A 175 -7.24 -15.97 23.13
CA GLU A 175 -6.84 -17.37 23.36
C GLU A 175 -6.33 -18.11 22.10
N PRO A 176 -6.89 -17.92 20.90
CA PRO A 176 -6.29 -18.43 19.66
C PRO A 176 -4.84 -17.97 19.45
N VAL A 177 -4.57 -16.67 19.64
CA VAL A 177 -3.21 -16.11 19.49
C VAL A 177 -2.30 -16.66 20.58
N ARG A 178 -2.76 -16.72 21.84
CA ARG A 178 -2.01 -17.34 22.95
C ARG A 178 -1.61 -18.78 22.63
N SER A 179 -2.54 -19.58 22.09
CA SER A 179 -2.29 -20.97 21.71
C SER A 179 -1.20 -21.08 20.65
N ILE A 180 -1.21 -20.21 19.64
CA ILE A 180 -0.15 -20.15 18.62
C ILE A 180 1.21 -19.86 19.28
N LEU A 181 1.28 -18.87 20.16
CA LEU A 181 2.52 -18.50 20.84
C LEU A 181 3.08 -19.66 21.68
N GLN A 182 2.25 -20.26 22.52
CA GLN A 182 2.63 -21.34 23.44
C GLN A 182 3.06 -22.63 22.71
N THR A 183 2.44 -22.94 21.57
CA THR A 183 2.73 -24.18 20.82
C THR A 183 3.86 -24.03 19.80
N SER A 184 4.32 -22.80 19.54
CA SER A 184 5.28 -22.51 18.47
C SER A 184 6.67 -23.12 18.66
N GLY A 185 7.09 -23.31 19.92
CA GLY A 185 8.46 -23.67 20.29
C GLY A 185 9.52 -22.64 19.90
N LYS A 186 9.12 -21.40 19.60
CA LYS A 186 10.01 -20.30 19.15
C LYS A 186 10.13 -19.22 20.22
N ALA A 187 11.17 -18.41 20.11
CA ALA A 187 11.28 -17.21 20.92
C ALA A 187 10.09 -16.27 20.63
N ILE A 188 9.51 -15.66 21.65
CA ILE A 188 8.39 -14.73 21.53
C ILE A 188 8.91 -13.32 21.76
N VAL A 189 8.81 -12.48 20.73
CA VAL A 189 9.22 -11.07 20.76
C VAL A 189 7.97 -10.20 20.63
N PHE A 190 7.58 -9.57 21.73
CA PHE A 190 6.48 -8.61 21.71
C PHE A 190 6.94 -7.25 21.20
N VAL A 191 6.17 -6.69 20.26
CA VAL A 191 6.40 -5.35 19.70
C VAL A 191 5.09 -4.57 19.78
N SER A 192 5.01 -3.62 20.71
CA SER A 192 3.77 -2.91 21.03
C SER A 192 3.82 -1.42 20.73
N GLY A 193 2.69 -0.88 20.27
CA GLY A 193 2.45 0.56 20.14
C GLY A 193 2.25 1.29 21.47
N ARG A 194 2.05 0.56 22.59
CA ARG A 194 1.95 1.13 23.93
C ARG A 194 3.24 1.87 24.29
N GLU A 195 3.10 3.01 24.95
CA GLU A 195 4.27 3.73 25.51
C GLU A 195 4.94 2.93 26.64
N ASP A 196 6.26 3.04 26.74
CA ASP A 196 7.08 2.36 27.74
C ASP A 196 6.79 2.80 29.19
N LYS A 197 6.20 3.98 29.43
CA LYS A 197 5.62 4.33 30.74
C LYS A 197 4.57 3.33 31.23
N SER A 198 3.92 2.60 30.32
CA SER A 198 2.93 1.55 30.61
C SER A 198 3.54 0.14 30.66
N ARG A 199 4.88 0.02 30.66
CA ARG A 199 5.59 -1.24 30.78
C ARG A 199 5.23 -2.00 32.07
N PRO A 200 5.17 -1.37 33.27
CA PRO A 200 4.82 -2.10 34.49
C PRO A 200 3.46 -2.80 34.40
N GLN A 201 2.44 -2.11 33.91
CA GLN A 201 1.08 -2.63 33.73
C GLN A 201 1.03 -3.72 32.66
N THR A 202 1.77 -3.55 31.57
CA THR A 202 1.88 -4.57 30.51
C THR A 202 2.52 -5.85 31.04
N LEU A 203 3.59 -5.74 31.83
CA LEU A 203 4.24 -6.89 32.46
C LEU A 203 3.34 -7.58 33.47
N ALA A 204 2.64 -6.81 34.32
CA ALA A 204 1.68 -7.36 35.28
C ALA A 204 0.54 -8.12 34.58
N TRP A 205 0.05 -7.63 33.44
CA TRP A 205 -0.95 -8.32 32.64
C TRP A 205 -0.42 -9.64 32.05
N LEU A 206 0.78 -9.62 31.45
CA LEU A 206 1.42 -10.82 30.90
C LEU A 206 1.66 -11.88 31.99
N GLU A 207 2.13 -11.47 33.16
CA GLU A 207 2.38 -12.34 34.31
C GLU A 207 1.08 -12.95 34.85
N LYS A 208 0.05 -12.12 35.08
CA LYS A 208 -1.29 -12.54 35.52
C LYS A 208 -1.87 -13.64 34.64
N HIS A 209 -1.59 -13.58 33.33
CA HIS A 209 -2.08 -14.55 32.35
C HIS A 209 -1.08 -15.68 32.05
N GLY A 210 0.08 -15.73 32.71
CA GLY A 210 1.08 -16.78 32.53
C GLY A 210 1.65 -16.81 31.10
N ILE A 211 1.84 -15.65 30.49
CA ILE A 211 2.36 -15.51 29.13
C ILE A 211 3.88 -15.32 29.20
N CYS A 212 4.63 -16.33 28.76
CA CYS A 212 6.09 -16.28 28.70
C CYS A 212 6.55 -15.59 27.41
N PHE A 213 7.68 -14.86 27.48
CA PHE A 213 8.27 -14.17 26.34
C PHE A 213 9.75 -13.93 26.53
N ASP A 214 10.47 -13.68 25.44
CA ASP A 214 11.91 -13.47 25.40
C ASP A 214 12.29 -11.99 25.31
N ALA A 215 11.46 -11.18 24.64
CA ALA A 215 11.66 -9.74 24.55
C ALA A 215 10.34 -8.97 24.48
N LEU A 216 10.34 -7.77 25.07
CA LEU A 216 9.24 -6.80 25.00
C LEU A 216 9.81 -5.44 24.58
N HIS A 217 9.46 -5.02 23.37
CA HIS A 217 9.79 -3.73 22.80
C HIS A 217 8.53 -2.86 22.71
N MET A 218 8.64 -1.62 23.17
CA MET A 218 7.52 -0.69 23.33
C MET A 218 7.89 0.66 22.73
N ARG A 219 6.88 1.46 22.39
CA ARG A 219 7.05 2.85 21.96
C ARG A 219 7.70 3.67 23.08
N LYS A 220 8.69 4.51 22.74
CA LYS A 220 9.28 5.45 23.70
C LYS A 220 8.25 6.48 24.14
N SER A 221 8.17 6.77 25.44
CA SER A 221 7.22 7.76 25.94
C SER A 221 7.40 9.14 25.30
N GLY A 222 6.25 9.75 24.93
CA GLY A 222 6.21 11.03 24.21
C GLY A 222 6.42 10.95 22.70
N ASP A 223 6.74 9.78 22.13
CA ASP A 223 6.79 9.61 20.67
C ASP A 223 5.37 9.51 20.09
N MET A 224 4.99 10.50 19.28
CA MET A 224 3.65 10.60 18.67
C MET A 224 3.62 10.14 17.21
N ARG A 225 4.70 9.55 16.68
CA ARG A 225 4.77 9.06 15.30
C ARG A 225 3.86 7.85 15.09
N LYS A 226 3.57 7.51 13.83
CA LYS A 226 2.72 6.36 13.49
C LYS A 226 3.34 5.04 13.97
N ASP A 227 2.51 4.09 14.41
CA ASP A 227 2.95 2.74 14.83
C ASP A 227 3.82 2.06 13.76
N SER A 228 3.45 2.21 12.48
CA SER A 228 4.19 1.65 11.35
C SER A 228 5.65 2.12 11.28
N ILE A 229 5.94 3.36 11.69
CA ILE A 229 7.30 3.90 11.74
C ILE A 229 8.04 3.31 12.93
N ILE A 230 7.42 3.32 14.10
CA ILE A 230 8.05 2.89 15.36
C ILE A 230 8.33 1.39 15.35
N LYS A 231 7.36 0.57 14.93
CA LYS A 231 7.53 -0.88 14.85
C LYS A 231 8.61 -1.27 13.84
N ARG A 232 8.76 -0.51 12.75
CA ARG A 232 9.88 -0.67 11.81
C ARG A 232 11.21 -0.35 12.47
N GLU A 233 11.33 0.78 13.16
CA GLU A 233 12.56 1.14 13.88
C GLU A 233 12.92 0.09 14.94
N ILE A 234 11.93 -0.41 15.69
CA ILE A 234 12.13 -1.50 16.65
C ILE A 234 12.67 -2.76 15.96
N TYR A 235 12.11 -3.12 14.81
CA TYR A 235 12.57 -4.26 14.05
C TYR A 235 14.02 -4.07 13.59
N ASP A 236 14.32 -2.95 12.94
CA ASP A 236 15.65 -2.64 12.42
C ASP A 236 16.71 -2.59 13.55
N GLU A 237 16.36 -2.06 14.72
CA GLU A 237 17.30 -1.90 15.85
C GLU A 237 17.45 -3.16 16.71
N PHE A 238 16.35 -3.86 17.01
CA PHE A 238 16.33 -4.90 18.06
C PHE A 238 16.07 -6.32 17.57
N ILE A 239 15.59 -6.50 16.34
CA ILE A 239 15.14 -7.81 15.85
C ILE A 239 15.96 -8.28 14.65
N LEU A 240 16.17 -7.37 13.69
CA LEU A 240 17.00 -7.61 12.52
C LEU A 240 18.39 -8.05 12.97
N ASP A 241 18.89 -9.12 12.35
CA ASP A 241 20.18 -9.73 12.65
C ASP A 241 20.36 -10.28 14.08
N LYS A 242 19.28 -10.35 14.86
CA LYS A 242 19.26 -10.97 16.22
C LYS A 242 18.34 -12.18 16.31
N PHE A 243 17.34 -12.28 15.44
CA PHE A 243 16.41 -13.40 15.36
C PHE A 243 16.15 -13.84 13.92
N ASN A 244 15.85 -15.12 13.72
CA ASN A 244 15.23 -15.62 12.51
C ASN A 244 13.70 -15.53 12.64
N VAL A 245 13.11 -14.47 12.09
CA VAL A 245 11.65 -14.26 12.21
C VAL A 245 10.90 -15.27 11.34
N ALA A 246 10.19 -16.20 11.98
CA ALA A 246 9.39 -17.22 11.31
C ALA A 246 8.12 -16.61 10.71
N PHE A 247 7.39 -15.83 11.51
CA PHE A 247 6.24 -15.03 11.08
C PHE A 247 5.92 -13.95 12.13
N VAL A 248 5.04 -13.04 11.75
CA VAL A 248 4.53 -11.94 12.59
C VAL A 248 3.02 -12.10 12.79
N LEU A 249 2.54 -11.84 14.01
CA LEU A 249 1.13 -11.69 14.35
C LEU A 249 0.87 -10.21 14.65
N ASP A 250 -0.04 -9.59 13.91
CA ASP A 250 -0.43 -8.18 14.06
C ASP A 250 -1.87 -8.02 13.53
N ASP A 251 -2.63 -7.04 13.99
CA ASP A 251 -4.02 -6.82 13.59
C ASP A 251 -4.16 -5.62 12.65
N ARG A 252 -3.34 -4.57 12.82
CA ARG A 252 -3.54 -3.25 12.21
C ARG A 252 -3.03 -3.18 10.76
N ASP A 253 -3.89 -2.79 9.81
CA ASP A 253 -3.62 -2.82 8.35
C ASP A 253 -2.31 -2.13 7.97
N GLN A 254 -2.10 -0.91 8.49
CA GLN A 254 -0.92 -0.11 8.18
C GLN A 254 0.39 -0.72 8.72
N VAL A 255 0.32 -1.52 9.78
CA VAL A 255 1.48 -2.19 10.38
C VAL A 255 1.72 -3.53 9.70
N VAL A 256 0.67 -4.30 9.47
CA VAL A 256 0.70 -5.54 8.68
C VAL A 256 1.35 -5.29 7.31
N LYS A 257 1.03 -4.16 6.66
CA LYS A 257 1.68 -3.76 5.42
C LYS A 257 3.20 -3.58 5.60
N VAL A 258 3.65 -2.94 6.67
CA VAL A 258 5.10 -2.76 6.96
C VAL A 258 5.80 -4.10 7.08
N TRP A 259 5.24 -5.05 7.85
CA TRP A 259 5.83 -6.38 8.00
C TRP A 259 5.98 -7.10 6.65
N ARG A 260 4.94 -7.03 5.81
CA ARG A 260 4.95 -7.61 4.46
C ARG A 260 5.96 -6.90 3.54
N ASP A 261 6.11 -5.59 3.66
CA ASP A 261 7.09 -4.78 2.90
C ASP A 261 8.55 -5.07 3.32
N LEU A 262 8.76 -5.51 4.56
CA LEU A 262 10.05 -6.01 5.06
C LEU A 262 10.35 -7.46 4.62
N GLY A 263 9.49 -8.08 3.82
CA GLY A 263 9.67 -9.45 3.34
C GLY A 263 9.29 -10.52 4.37
N LEU A 264 8.66 -10.12 5.49
CA LEU A 264 8.21 -11.05 6.53
C LEU A 264 6.82 -11.60 6.21
N THR A 265 6.57 -12.84 6.62
CA THR A 265 5.23 -13.42 6.63
C THR A 265 4.46 -12.83 7.81
N CYS A 266 3.40 -12.07 7.53
CA CYS A 266 2.53 -11.50 8.56
C CYS A 266 1.12 -12.11 8.46
N LEU A 267 0.70 -12.77 9.53
CA LEU A 267 -0.65 -13.30 9.73
C LEU A 267 -1.47 -12.22 10.42
N GLN A 268 -2.47 -11.70 9.72
CA GLN A 268 -3.35 -10.69 10.26
C GLN A 268 -4.47 -11.36 11.05
N VAL A 269 -4.56 -11.08 12.35
CA VAL A 269 -5.40 -11.88 13.26
C VAL A 269 -6.83 -11.36 13.42
N ASP A 270 -7.09 -10.11 13.05
CA ASP A 270 -8.43 -9.49 13.04
C ASP A 270 -8.50 -8.34 12.00
N TYR A 271 -9.66 -7.73 11.82
CA TYR A 271 -9.85 -6.52 11.03
C TYR A 271 -9.05 -5.35 11.62
N GLY A 272 -8.33 -4.61 10.76
CA GLY A 272 -7.33 -3.63 11.21
C GLY A 272 -7.42 -2.25 10.59
N ASP A 273 -8.57 -1.86 10.02
CA ASP A 273 -8.74 -0.58 9.31
C ASP A 273 -8.92 0.60 10.29
N PHE A 274 -7.86 0.92 11.03
CA PHE A 274 -7.78 2.03 11.99
C PHE A 274 -6.35 2.54 12.22
#